data_AF-A0A937DMD3-F1
#
_entry.id   AF-A0A937DMD3-F1
#
_cell.length_a   1.000
_cell.length_b   1.000
_cell.length_c   1.000
_cell.angle_alpha   90.00
_cell.angle_beta   90.00
_cell.angle_gamma   90.00
#
_symmetry.space_group_name_H-M   'P 1'
#
loop_
_entity.id
_entity.type
_entity.pdbx_description
1 polymer ?
#
loop_
_entity_poly.entity_id
_entity_poly.type
_entity_poly.pdbx_seq_one_letter_code
_entity_poly.pdbx_strand_id
1 'polypeptide(L)'
;MGSIYFNISLILKKLAACSLQLVATSSQLIARNKKLVARSSQLAAFLFLFSCKTVKKVEAIQEAITKKDTAQIVVIKETPVVDSAAIVADIMGKVIQNKIDFQTFNAKIKVDYEGAENKDNYTVYLSMRKDSVIIIRVKGSFLGISAEGLQVKINKDSVTLVRKVGEKYVMNRSISYLQEVTEIPFDFATLQDLLIGNPIFVSKNLVSYKNSNTQLLVVMVGELFKHLINLDKNDNRVLYSKLDDVDMQRNRTCDITFGGYQPLGNYMFATNRKISMAEKAKLDIYLDFKEFTLNDPLKYNFEPPKNYKRK
;
A
#
# COMPACT_ATOMS: atom_id res chain seq x y z
N MET A 1 27.91 -3.86 -23.75
CA MET A 1 26.73 -4.75 -23.88
C MET A 1 26.07 -5.08 -22.53
N GLY A 2 26.07 -4.16 -21.55
CA GLY A 2 25.76 -4.49 -20.15
C GLY A 2 24.82 -3.54 -19.38
N SER A 3 23.92 -2.79 -20.04
CA SER A 3 23.01 -1.87 -19.31
C SER A 3 21.59 -1.78 -19.91
N ILE A 4 21.22 -2.76 -20.74
CA ILE A 4 20.02 -2.68 -21.59
C ILE A 4 19.02 -3.82 -21.28
N TYR A 5 19.44 -4.80 -20.50
CA TYR A 5 18.65 -5.99 -20.16
C TYR A 5 17.72 -5.79 -18.96
N PHE A 6 17.80 -4.67 -18.22
CA PHE A 6 17.18 -4.51 -16.90
C PHE A 6 15.85 -3.70 -16.86
N ASN A 7 15.68 -2.62 -17.64
CA ASN A 7 14.71 -1.54 -17.33
C ASN A 7 13.33 -1.56 -17.99
N ILE A 8 12.79 -2.75 -18.30
CA ILE A 8 11.32 -2.93 -18.40
C ILE A 8 10.91 -4.27 -17.82
N SER A 9 11.86 -5.20 -17.85
CA SER A 9 11.76 -6.42 -17.10
C SER A 9 11.58 -6.13 -15.62
N LEU A 10 12.03 -5.00 -15.04
CA LEU A 10 11.93 -4.73 -13.60
C LEU A 10 10.56 -4.25 -13.11
N ILE A 11 9.85 -3.40 -13.88
CA ILE A 11 8.49 -2.95 -13.54
C ILE A 11 7.54 -4.13 -13.53
N LEU A 12 7.68 -5.01 -14.52
CA LEU A 12 7.01 -6.29 -14.51
C LEU A 12 7.58 -7.16 -13.45
N LYS A 13 8.88 -7.49 -13.42
CA LYS A 13 9.46 -8.35 -12.38
C LYS A 13 9.22 -7.83 -10.96
N LYS A 14 8.65 -6.66 -10.69
CA LYS A 14 8.21 -6.28 -9.33
C LYS A 14 6.70 -6.04 -9.20
N LEU A 15 5.97 -6.13 -10.31
CA LEU A 15 4.54 -6.43 -10.37
C LEU A 15 4.28 -7.95 -10.64
N ALA A 16 5.33 -8.72 -10.94
CA ALA A 16 5.44 -10.08 -11.53
C ALA A 16 6.68 -10.93 -11.06
N ALA A 17 7.56 -10.56 -10.11
CA ALA A 17 8.40 -11.54 -9.35
C ALA A 17 7.66 -12.35 -8.27
N CYS A 18 6.89 -13.34 -8.73
CA CYS A 18 6.96 -14.64 -8.11
C CYS A 18 6.81 -15.74 -9.14
N SER A 19 7.80 -16.63 -9.20
CA SER A 19 7.93 -17.84 -10.04
C SER A 19 8.45 -17.65 -11.48
N LEU A 20 9.58 -18.23 -11.92
CA LEU A 20 10.58 -19.17 -11.34
C LEU A 20 11.89 -19.00 -12.16
N GLN A 21 13.11 -19.13 -11.61
CA GLN A 21 13.85 -20.41 -11.55
C GLN A 21 14.99 -20.37 -10.53
N LEU A 22 15.13 -21.45 -9.77
CA LEU A 22 16.42 -21.92 -9.24
C LEU A 22 17.32 -22.35 -10.42
N VAL A 23 18.58 -21.95 -10.36
CA VAL A 23 19.85 -22.67 -10.66
C VAL A 23 20.87 -21.64 -11.14
N ALA A 24 21.70 -21.16 -10.20
CA ALA A 24 23.13 -20.89 -10.36
C ALA A 24 23.61 -20.05 -9.16
N THR A 25 24.19 -20.73 -8.17
CA THR A 25 25.26 -20.31 -7.23
C THR A 25 25.18 -21.04 -5.87
N SER A 26 24.87 -22.34 -5.88
CA SER A 26 25.23 -23.25 -4.78
C SER A 26 26.68 -23.72 -4.96
N SER A 27 27.66 -22.84 -4.73
CA SER A 27 29.07 -23.28 -4.60
C SER A 27 29.99 -22.34 -3.81
N GLN A 28 29.52 -21.19 -3.30
CA GLN A 28 30.38 -20.29 -2.50
C GLN A 28 29.92 -20.02 -1.05
N LEU A 29 28.71 -20.43 -0.65
CA LEU A 29 28.22 -20.19 0.72
C LEU A 29 28.42 -21.39 1.68
N ILE A 30 28.61 -22.61 1.17
CA ILE A 30 28.88 -23.79 2.02
C ILE A 30 30.33 -23.76 2.57
N ALA A 31 31.25 -23.04 1.92
CA ALA A 31 32.63 -22.89 2.39
C ALA A 31 32.82 -21.85 3.51
N ARG A 32 31.87 -20.91 3.69
CA ARG A 32 31.97 -19.85 4.71
C ARG A 32 31.41 -20.24 6.08
N ASN A 33 30.41 -21.14 6.14
CA ASN A 33 29.80 -21.54 7.42
C ASN A 33 30.56 -22.61 8.21
N LYS A 34 31.59 -23.25 7.64
CA LYS A 34 32.47 -24.14 8.42
C LYS A 34 33.51 -23.40 9.27
N LYS A 35 33.72 -22.09 9.06
CA LYS A 35 34.73 -21.31 9.82
C LYS A 35 34.17 -20.50 10.99
N LEU A 36 32.86 -20.29 11.09
CA LEU A 36 32.27 -19.47 12.17
C LEU A 36 31.76 -20.27 13.39
N VAL A 37 31.55 -21.58 13.26
CA VAL A 37 31.03 -22.42 14.37
C VAL A 37 32.14 -22.93 15.31
N ALA A 38 33.42 -22.65 15.02
CA ALA A 38 34.56 -23.12 15.81
C ALA A 38 35.12 -22.12 16.83
N ARG A 39 34.47 -20.96 17.03
CA ARG A 39 34.97 -19.91 17.96
C ARG A 39 33.85 -19.24 18.76
N SER A 40 33.18 -19.99 19.62
CA SER A 40 32.47 -19.41 20.77
C SER A 40 32.22 -20.47 21.84
N SER A 41 33.29 -20.80 22.56
CA SER A 41 33.21 -21.48 23.85
C SER A 41 34.46 -21.08 24.63
N GLN A 42 34.33 -20.03 25.43
CA GLN A 42 35.13 -19.68 26.63
C GLN A 42 34.99 -18.17 26.90
N LEU A 43 34.20 -17.80 27.92
CA LEU A 43 34.70 -17.18 29.15
C LEU A 43 33.51 -16.77 30.03
N ALA A 44 33.47 -17.34 31.23
CA ALA A 44 32.60 -16.98 32.32
C ALA A 44 33.42 -16.33 33.45
N ALA A 45 32.71 -15.57 34.29
CA ALA A 45 33.02 -15.16 35.66
C ALA A 45 34.01 -14.01 35.92
N PHE A 46 33.56 -13.03 36.73
CA PHE A 46 34.15 -12.48 37.98
C PHE A 46 33.51 -11.10 38.30
N LEU A 47 32.56 -11.02 39.25
CA LEU A 47 32.67 -10.61 40.68
C LEU A 47 32.62 -9.09 41.00
N PHE A 48 31.56 -8.71 41.77
CA PHE A 48 31.51 -7.95 43.05
C PHE A 48 31.60 -6.40 43.17
N LEU A 49 30.51 -5.85 43.77
CA LEU A 49 30.37 -4.94 44.95
C LEU A 49 30.24 -3.39 44.89
N PHE A 50 29.45 -2.93 45.90
CA PHE A 50 29.23 -1.59 46.53
C PHE A 50 28.15 -0.68 45.91
N SER A 51 27.26 0.06 46.61
CA SER A 51 26.96 0.29 48.05
C SER A 51 25.62 1.06 48.18
N CYS A 52 24.97 0.95 49.36
CA CYS A 52 23.73 1.61 49.83
C CYS A 52 23.72 3.15 49.83
N LYS A 53 22.53 3.76 49.74
CA LYS A 53 22.00 4.79 50.69
C LYS A 53 20.46 4.83 50.71
N THR A 54 19.92 4.95 51.94
CA THR A 54 18.50 5.08 52.31
C THR A 54 18.15 6.55 52.54
N VAL A 55 16.96 7.04 52.15
CA VAL A 55 16.41 8.33 52.60
C VAL A 55 14.91 8.21 52.97
N LYS A 56 14.55 8.93 54.03
CA LYS A 56 13.33 8.88 54.86
C LYS A 56 12.04 9.44 54.23
N LYS A 57 10.90 8.96 54.74
CA LYS A 57 9.52 9.51 54.66
C LYS A 57 9.42 10.97 55.12
N VAL A 58 8.49 11.74 54.52
CA VAL A 58 7.62 12.73 55.20
C VAL A 58 6.25 12.82 54.49
N GLU A 59 5.17 12.76 55.28
CA GLU A 59 3.76 13.05 54.96
C GLU A 59 3.46 14.54 55.16
N ALA A 60 2.54 15.13 54.38
CA ALA A 60 1.56 16.18 54.76
C ALA A 60 1.01 16.89 53.50
N ILE A 61 -0.15 17.57 53.66
CA ILE A 61 -0.94 18.40 52.72
C ILE A 61 -2.16 17.64 52.16
N GLN A 62 -3.43 18.01 52.39
CA GLN A 62 -4.10 19.02 53.23
C GLN A 62 -5.60 18.64 53.24
N GLU A 63 -6.20 18.46 54.41
CA GLU A 63 -7.65 18.60 54.59
C GLU A 63 -7.96 20.05 54.95
N ALA A 64 -8.79 20.73 54.15
CA ALA A 64 -9.71 21.77 54.59
C ALA A 64 -10.49 22.26 53.36
N ILE A 65 -11.81 22.06 53.35
CA ILE A 65 -12.84 23.09 53.14
C ILE A 65 -14.19 22.41 53.37
N THR A 66 -14.77 22.66 54.53
CA THR A 66 -16.21 22.55 54.79
C THR A 66 -16.83 23.93 54.67
N LYS A 67 -17.90 24.08 53.85
CA LYS A 67 -19.24 24.59 54.26
C LYS A 67 -20.19 24.78 53.06
N LYS A 68 -21.18 23.87 52.98
CA LYS A 68 -22.64 24.01 52.75
C LYS A 68 -23.19 25.38 52.27
N ASP A 69 -23.89 25.41 51.12
CA ASP A 69 -25.31 25.81 51.04
C ASP A 69 -25.96 25.45 49.68
N THR A 70 -27.29 25.49 49.68
CA THR A 70 -28.30 24.82 48.83
C THR A 70 -28.65 25.61 47.56
N ALA A 71 -28.75 24.99 46.37
CA ALA A 71 -29.72 25.34 45.32
C ALA A 71 -29.59 24.50 44.01
N GLN A 72 -30.71 23.92 43.61
CA GLN A 72 -31.12 23.45 42.27
C GLN A 72 -30.33 22.30 41.62
N ILE A 73 -30.91 21.09 41.76
CA ILE A 73 -30.69 19.99 40.84
C ILE A 73 -31.35 20.39 39.51
N VAL A 74 -30.58 21.04 38.63
CA VAL A 74 -30.93 21.05 37.22
C VAL A 74 -30.81 19.60 36.78
N VAL A 75 -31.96 18.95 36.54
CA VAL A 75 -32.00 17.73 35.73
C VAL A 75 -31.59 18.17 34.33
N ILE A 76 -30.27 18.22 34.11
CA ILE A 76 -29.70 18.21 32.78
C ILE A 76 -30.13 16.85 32.26
N LYS A 77 -31.19 16.85 31.45
CA LYS A 77 -31.47 15.75 30.55
C LYS A 77 -30.16 15.57 29.80
N GLU A 78 -29.40 14.53 30.13
CA GLU A 78 -28.18 14.18 29.42
C GLU A 78 -28.58 14.10 27.96
N THR A 79 -28.21 15.12 27.19
CA THR A 79 -28.14 15.00 25.74
C THR A 79 -27.30 13.76 25.55
N PRO A 80 -27.79 12.71 24.86
CA PRO A 80 -27.01 11.51 24.71
C PRO A 80 -25.67 11.94 24.15
N VAL A 81 -24.59 11.67 24.90
CA VAL A 81 -23.23 11.81 24.41
C VAL A 81 -23.17 10.83 23.25
N VAL A 82 -23.48 11.31 22.05
CA VAL A 82 -23.31 10.57 20.82
C VAL A 82 -21.84 10.22 20.83
N ASP A 83 -21.53 8.95 21.04
CA ASP A 83 -20.16 8.47 21.22
C ASP A 83 -19.34 8.99 20.03
N SER A 84 -18.29 9.77 20.32
CA SER A 84 -17.38 10.29 19.30
C SER A 84 -16.84 9.17 18.39
N ALA A 85 -16.76 7.92 18.90
CA ALA A 85 -16.45 6.75 18.09
C ALA A 85 -17.59 6.36 17.12
N ALA A 86 -18.86 6.44 17.51
CA ALA A 86 -20.00 6.18 16.62
C ALA A 86 -20.09 7.21 15.49
N ILE A 87 -19.80 8.49 15.78
CA ILE A 87 -19.71 9.54 14.75
C ILE A 87 -18.58 9.23 13.76
N VAL A 88 -17.40 8.85 14.26
CA VAL A 88 -16.27 8.47 13.41
C VAL A 88 -16.57 7.21 12.58
N ALA A 89 -17.27 6.23 13.16
CA ALA A 89 -17.72 5.05 12.44
C ALA A 89 -18.72 5.40 11.33
N ASP A 90 -19.64 6.33 11.56
CA ASP A 90 -20.56 6.84 10.52
C ASP A 90 -19.81 7.59 9.40
N ILE A 91 -18.83 8.43 9.75
CA ILE A 91 -17.95 9.09 8.76
C ILE A 91 -17.23 8.04 7.92
N MET A 92 -16.63 7.02 8.54
CA MET A 92 -15.97 5.94 7.82
C MET A 92 -16.95 5.14 6.97
N GLY A 93 -18.17 4.91 7.44
CA GLY A 93 -19.25 4.31 6.65
C GLY A 93 -19.52 5.09 5.36
N LYS A 94 -19.62 6.42 5.46
CA LYS A 94 -19.78 7.32 4.30
C LYS A 94 -18.57 7.29 3.37
N VAL A 95 -17.34 7.25 3.90
CA VAL A 95 -16.12 7.12 3.08
C VAL A 95 -16.11 5.82 2.29
N ILE A 96 -16.55 4.72 2.89
CA ILE A 96 -16.65 3.41 2.22
C ILE A 96 -17.76 3.41 1.16
N GLN A 97 -18.86 4.13 1.39
CA GLN A 97 -19.99 4.24 0.46
C GLN A 97 -19.67 5.18 -0.71
N ASN A 98 -18.91 6.25 -0.47
CA ASN A 98 -18.54 7.25 -1.47
C ASN A 98 -17.33 6.83 -2.33
N LYS A 99 -17.18 5.52 -2.57
CA LYS A 99 -16.23 4.99 -3.53
C LYS A 99 -16.58 5.48 -4.94
N ILE A 100 -15.55 5.69 -5.75
CA ILE A 100 -15.72 5.96 -7.18
C ILE A 100 -16.32 4.71 -7.82
N ASP A 101 -17.58 4.79 -8.23
CA ASP A 101 -18.25 3.76 -9.01
C ASP A 101 -18.06 4.02 -10.51
N PHE A 102 -17.83 2.94 -11.26
CA PHE A 102 -17.51 3.01 -12.68
C PHE A 102 -17.94 1.73 -13.40
N GLN A 103 -18.32 1.83 -14.67
CA GLN A 103 -18.39 0.68 -15.58
C GLN A 103 -17.05 0.46 -16.26
N THR A 104 -16.43 1.55 -16.71
CA THR A 104 -15.13 1.57 -17.33
C THR A 104 -14.31 2.76 -16.84
N PHE A 105 -13.00 2.59 -16.83
CA PHE A 105 -12.05 3.65 -16.51
C PHE A 105 -10.88 3.59 -17.48
N ASN A 106 -10.55 4.72 -18.09
CA ASN A 106 -9.39 4.85 -18.96
C ASN A 106 -8.45 5.89 -18.38
N ALA A 107 -7.14 5.65 -18.42
CA ALA A 107 -6.15 6.61 -17.97
C ALA A 107 -4.83 6.54 -18.73
N LYS A 108 -4.16 7.69 -18.82
CA LYS A 108 -2.74 7.82 -19.17
C LYS A 108 -2.01 8.36 -17.95
N ILE A 109 -1.00 7.63 -17.51
CA ILE A 109 -0.33 7.84 -16.23
C ILE A 109 1.16 7.97 -16.50
N LYS A 110 1.78 9.03 -16.00
CA LYS A 110 3.23 9.07 -15.83
C LYS A 110 3.56 8.33 -14.54
N VAL A 111 4.41 7.31 -14.65
CA VAL A 111 4.81 6.48 -13.53
C VAL A 111 6.30 6.65 -13.30
N ASP A 112 6.67 7.14 -12.13
CA ASP A 112 8.06 7.14 -11.68
C ASP A 112 8.21 6.02 -10.64
N TYR A 113 9.14 5.10 -10.90
CA TYR A 113 9.42 3.93 -10.06
C TYR A 113 10.78 4.11 -9.41
N GLU A 114 10.88 3.78 -8.12
CA GLU A 114 12.14 3.81 -7.37
C GLU A 114 12.20 2.60 -6.43
N GLY A 115 13.09 1.66 -6.72
CA GLY A 115 13.41 0.55 -5.81
C GLY A 115 14.86 0.61 -5.37
N ALA A 116 15.29 -0.36 -4.56
CA ALA A 116 16.63 -0.41 -3.95
C ALA A 116 17.82 -0.15 -4.91
N GLU A 117 17.74 -0.60 -6.16
CA GLU A 117 18.85 -0.55 -7.11
C GLU A 117 18.58 0.30 -8.36
N ASN A 118 17.31 0.60 -8.65
CA ASN A 118 16.92 1.14 -9.95
C ASN A 118 15.83 2.18 -9.80
N LYS A 119 15.91 3.22 -10.64
CA LYS A 119 14.93 4.27 -10.79
C LYS A 119 14.64 4.45 -12.27
N ASP A 120 13.37 4.39 -12.64
CA ASP A 120 12.94 4.49 -14.03
C ASP A 120 11.62 5.25 -14.13
N ASN A 121 11.33 5.76 -15.31
CA ASN A 121 10.07 6.41 -15.62
C ASN A 121 9.39 5.76 -16.82
N TYR A 122 8.06 5.75 -16.79
CA TYR A 122 7.23 5.13 -17.82
C TYR A 122 5.97 5.93 -18.06
N THR A 123 5.45 5.79 -19.27
CA THR A 123 4.07 6.16 -19.59
C THR A 123 3.22 4.90 -19.60
N VAL A 124 2.26 4.83 -18.70
CA VAL A 124 1.31 3.73 -18.57
C VAL A 124 -0.03 4.14 -19.14
N TYR A 125 -0.59 3.29 -19.98
CA TYR A 125 -1.95 3.40 -20.50
C TYR A 125 -2.80 2.31 -19.87
N LEU A 126 -3.80 2.72 -19.10
CA LEU A 126 -4.66 1.87 -18.30
C LEU A 126 -6.09 1.90 -18.85
N SER A 127 -6.68 0.74 -19.05
CA SER A 127 -8.12 0.59 -19.30
C SER A 127 -8.66 -0.48 -18.36
N MET A 128 -9.72 -0.17 -17.62
CA MET A 128 -10.38 -1.07 -16.69
C MET A 128 -11.86 -1.20 -17.05
N ARG A 129 -12.40 -2.41 -16.94
CA ARG A 129 -13.84 -2.66 -16.85
C ARG A 129 -14.13 -3.27 -15.49
N LYS A 130 -15.05 -2.68 -14.75
CA LYS A 130 -15.42 -3.12 -13.40
C LYS A 130 -15.74 -4.61 -13.40
N ASP A 131 -15.20 -5.32 -12.40
CA ASP A 131 -15.42 -6.75 -12.18
C ASP A 131 -15.10 -7.63 -13.41
N SER A 132 -14.22 -7.21 -14.32
CA SER A 132 -13.99 -7.97 -15.55
C SER A 132 -12.53 -8.01 -16.00
N VAL A 133 -11.94 -6.85 -16.30
CA VAL A 133 -10.60 -6.80 -16.88
C VAL A 133 -9.88 -5.51 -16.53
N ILE A 134 -8.57 -5.62 -16.34
CA ILE A 134 -7.61 -4.51 -16.30
C ILE A 134 -6.61 -4.73 -17.42
N ILE A 135 -6.43 -3.72 -18.27
CA ILE A 135 -5.49 -3.72 -19.39
C ILE A 135 -4.48 -2.61 -19.13
N ILE A 136 -3.21 -2.98 -19.13
CA ILE A 136 -2.08 -2.07 -18.87
C ILE A 136 -1.12 -2.17 -20.04
N ARG A 137 -0.78 -1.04 -20.65
CA ARG A 137 0.26 -0.95 -21.68
C ARG A 137 1.33 0.01 -21.20
N VAL A 138 2.57 -0.45 -21.15
CA VAL A 138 3.69 0.34 -20.61
C VAL A 138 4.64 0.71 -21.74
N LYS A 139 4.80 2.02 -21.92
CA LYS A 139 5.80 2.62 -22.79
C LYS A 139 6.92 3.23 -21.96
N GLY A 140 8.14 3.08 -22.44
CA GLY A 140 9.33 3.71 -21.87
C GLY A 140 10.39 3.89 -22.93
N SER A 141 11.57 4.34 -22.51
CA SER A 141 12.74 4.45 -23.38
C SER A 141 13.59 3.18 -23.29
N PHE A 142 13.74 2.48 -24.40
CA PHE A 142 14.64 1.32 -24.53
C PHE A 142 15.70 1.68 -25.54
N LEU A 143 16.97 1.76 -25.11
CA LEU A 143 18.07 2.15 -25.99
C LEU A 143 17.90 3.54 -26.62
N GLY A 144 17.25 4.48 -25.92
CA GLY A 144 16.96 5.82 -26.46
C GLY A 144 15.76 5.87 -27.40
N ILE A 145 15.10 4.74 -27.67
CA ILE A 145 13.90 4.66 -28.50
C ILE A 145 12.68 4.50 -27.60
N SER A 146 11.70 5.39 -27.76
CA SER A 146 10.40 5.26 -27.09
C SER A 146 9.60 4.14 -27.73
N ALA A 147 9.33 3.07 -26.99
CA ALA A 147 8.55 1.93 -27.48
C ALA A 147 7.64 1.36 -26.39
N GLU A 148 6.65 0.59 -26.81
CA GLU A 148 5.86 -0.24 -25.89
C GLU A 148 6.62 -1.53 -25.62
N GLY A 149 7.13 -1.68 -24.40
CA GLY A 149 7.86 -2.88 -24.02
C GLY A 149 7.03 -3.92 -23.28
N LEU A 150 5.80 -3.57 -22.89
CA LEU A 150 4.93 -4.45 -22.13
C LEU A 150 3.43 -4.19 -22.36
N GLN A 151 2.67 -5.28 -22.42
CA GLN A 151 1.24 -5.29 -22.11
C GLN A 151 0.88 -6.31 -21.03
N VAL A 152 -0.04 -5.95 -20.14
CA VAL A 152 -0.61 -6.84 -19.12
C VAL A 152 -2.13 -6.83 -19.25
N LYS A 153 -2.73 -8.02 -19.19
CA LYS A 153 -4.17 -8.20 -19.01
C LYS A 153 -4.38 -8.96 -17.71
N ILE A 154 -5.21 -8.41 -16.84
CA ILE A 154 -5.58 -9.03 -15.57
C ILE A 154 -7.08 -9.27 -15.63
N ASN A 155 -7.48 -10.52 -15.44
CA ASN A 155 -8.86 -10.94 -15.20
C ASN A 155 -8.98 -11.35 -13.72
N LYS A 156 -10.18 -11.75 -13.28
CA LYS A 156 -10.45 -12.06 -11.87
C LYS A 156 -9.50 -13.11 -11.29
N ASP A 157 -9.08 -14.07 -12.10
CA ASP A 157 -8.35 -15.27 -11.71
C ASP A 157 -6.99 -15.41 -12.39
N SER A 158 -6.67 -14.55 -13.36
CA SER A 158 -5.56 -14.76 -14.29
C SER A 158 -4.89 -13.48 -14.73
N VAL A 159 -3.61 -13.61 -15.07
CA VAL A 159 -2.75 -12.56 -15.59
C VAL A 159 -2.08 -13.06 -16.87
N THR A 160 -2.22 -12.30 -17.94
CA THR A 160 -1.48 -12.49 -19.19
C THR A 160 -0.51 -11.34 -19.37
N LEU A 161 0.78 -11.66 -19.48
CA LEU A 161 1.87 -10.71 -19.64
C LEU A 161 2.50 -10.91 -21.02
N VAL A 162 2.64 -9.82 -21.78
CA VAL A 162 3.29 -9.78 -23.09
C VAL A 162 4.50 -8.88 -23.03
N ARG A 163 5.70 -9.46 -23.05
CA ARG A 163 6.95 -8.70 -23.14
C ARG A 163 7.31 -8.46 -24.60
N LYS A 164 7.48 -7.19 -24.98
CA LYS A 164 7.71 -6.76 -26.37
C LYS A 164 9.15 -6.31 -26.69
N VAL A 165 9.98 -6.08 -25.67
CA VAL A 165 11.40 -5.68 -25.82
C VAL A 165 12.32 -6.73 -25.20
N GLY A 166 13.56 -6.85 -25.71
CA GLY A 166 14.49 -7.92 -25.33
C GLY A 166 14.01 -9.31 -25.80
N GLU A 167 14.21 -10.35 -24.99
CA GLU A 167 13.53 -11.64 -25.19
C GLU A 167 12.00 -11.46 -25.13
N LYS A 168 11.35 -11.59 -26.28
CA LYS A 168 9.90 -11.44 -26.46
C LYS A 168 9.19 -12.74 -26.07
N TYR A 169 8.18 -12.63 -25.22
CA TYR A 169 7.38 -13.79 -24.81
C TYR A 169 5.99 -13.37 -24.33
N VAL A 170 5.11 -14.36 -24.22
CA VAL A 170 3.82 -14.27 -23.55
C VAL A 170 3.80 -15.27 -22.41
N MET A 171 3.38 -14.81 -21.25
CA MET A 171 3.32 -15.59 -20.02
C MET A 171 1.90 -15.53 -19.47
N ASN A 172 1.34 -16.68 -19.11
CA ASN A 172 0.06 -16.79 -18.41
C ASN A 172 0.31 -17.27 -16.97
N ARG A 173 -0.32 -16.62 -16.00
CA ARG A 173 -0.27 -16.97 -14.58
C ARG A 173 -1.65 -16.81 -13.95
N SER A 174 -1.86 -17.44 -12.79
CA SER A 174 -2.99 -17.11 -11.90
C SER A 174 -2.83 -15.70 -11.35
N ILE A 175 -3.91 -15.11 -10.83
CA ILE A 175 -3.83 -13.81 -10.15
C ILE A 175 -2.98 -13.84 -8.87
N SER A 176 -2.86 -15.02 -8.22
CA SER A 176 -1.98 -15.22 -7.05
C SER A 176 -0.55 -14.80 -7.30
N TYR A 177 -0.10 -14.91 -8.56
CA TYR A 177 1.18 -14.39 -9.02
C TYR A 177 1.41 -12.96 -8.55
N LEU A 178 0.44 -12.04 -8.70
CA LEU A 178 0.60 -10.64 -8.28
C LEU A 178 0.84 -10.50 -6.77
N GLN A 179 0.18 -11.35 -5.98
CA GLN A 179 0.27 -11.32 -4.52
C GLN A 179 1.66 -11.74 -4.07
N GLU A 180 2.15 -12.82 -4.66
CA GLU A 180 3.45 -13.37 -4.34
C GLU A 180 4.58 -12.38 -4.69
N VAL A 181 4.35 -11.45 -5.63
CA VAL A 181 5.35 -10.47 -6.07
C VAL A 181 5.33 -9.21 -5.23
N THR A 182 4.13 -8.64 -5.11
CA THR A 182 3.94 -7.39 -4.41
C THR A 182 4.08 -7.60 -2.91
N GLU A 183 4.14 -8.87 -2.49
CA GLU A 183 4.06 -9.34 -1.11
C GLU A 183 2.78 -8.86 -0.40
N ILE A 184 1.82 -8.27 -1.12
CA ILE A 184 0.52 -7.81 -0.61
C ILE A 184 -0.57 -8.70 -1.21
N PRO A 185 -1.56 -9.16 -0.42
CA PRO A 185 -2.60 -10.06 -0.90
C PRO A 185 -3.67 -9.30 -1.71
N PHE A 186 -3.26 -8.64 -2.79
CA PHE A 186 -4.17 -8.00 -3.73
C PHE A 186 -4.99 -9.07 -4.46
N ASP A 187 -6.30 -9.00 -4.32
CA ASP A 187 -7.23 -9.62 -5.26
C ASP A 187 -7.58 -8.64 -6.39
N PHE A 188 -8.39 -9.10 -7.34
CA PHE A 188 -8.79 -8.29 -8.49
C PHE A 188 -9.53 -7.01 -8.07
N ALA A 189 -10.46 -7.11 -7.11
CA ALA A 189 -11.28 -5.99 -6.66
C ALA A 189 -10.42 -4.93 -5.95
N THR A 190 -9.52 -5.38 -5.06
CA THR A 190 -8.58 -4.51 -4.35
C THR A 190 -7.66 -3.78 -5.32
N LEU A 191 -7.21 -4.46 -6.40
CA LEU A 191 -6.41 -3.81 -7.43
C LEU A 191 -7.20 -2.74 -8.21
N GLN A 192 -8.48 -3.00 -8.53
CA GLN A 192 -9.34 -1.99 -9.16
C GLN A 192 -9.55 -0.79 -8.23
N ASP A 193 -9.83 -1.03 -6.95
CA ASP A 193 -9.98 0.01 -5.94
C ASP A 193 -8.71 0.85 -5.80
N LEU A 194 -7.54 0.21 -5.70
CA LEU A 194 -6.25 0.92 -5.64
C LEU A 194 -6.00 1.79 -6.88
N LEU A 195 -6.26 1.25 -8.08
CA LEU A 195 -6.02 1.94 -9.35
C LEU A 195 -6.99 3.09 -9.62
N ILE A 196 -8.24 2.99 -9.16
CA ILE A 196 -9.20 4.10 -9.27
C ILE A 196 -9.02 5.12 -8.13
N GLY A 197 -8.40 4.73 -7.02
CA GLY A 197 -8.13 5.60 -5.87
C GLY A 197 -9.14 5.45 -4.73
N ASN A 198 -9.89 4.34 -4.72
CA ASN A 198 -10.75 3.97 -3.62
C ASN A 198 -9.92 3.43 -2.43
N PRO A 199 -10.42 3.58 -1.19
CA PRO A 199 -9.79 2.98 -0.02
C PRO A 199 -9.79 1.44 -0.10
N ILE A 200 -8.67 0.82 0.24
CA ILE A 200 -8.46 -0.63 0.28
C ILE A 200 -8.27 -1.12 1.72
N PHE A 201 -8.58 -2.39 2.01
CA PHE A 201 -8.41 -3.00 3.34
C PHE A 201 -9.04 -2.18 4.49
N VAL A 202 -10.21 -1.58 4.26
CA VAL A 202 -10.94 -0.84 5.30
C VAL A 202 -11.73 -1.83 6.16
N SER A 203 -11.54 -1.76 7.48
CA SER A 203 -12.24 -2.60 8.45
C SER A 203 -13.32 -1.80 9.19
N LYS A 204 -14.34 -2.47 9.71
CA LYS A 204 -15.35 -1.85 10.59
C LYS A 204 -14.86 -1.73 12.04
N ASN A 205 -13.77 -2.41 12.39
CA ASN A 205 -13.23 -2.42 13.74
C ASN A 205 -12.38 -1.17 13.98
N LEU A 206 -13.05 -0.08 14.38
CA LEU A 206 -12.44 1.18 14.79
C LEU A 206 -11.73 1.00 16.15
N VAL A 207 -10.43 1.28 16.19
CA VAL A 207 -9.62 1.15 17.41
C VAL A 207 -9.32 2.50 18.03
N SER A 208 -8.97 3.49 17.22
CA SER A 208 -8.71 4.85 17.71
C SER A 208 -8.90 5.87 16.59
N TYR A 209 -9.01 7.13 16.99
CA TYR A 209 -9.03 8.25 16.06
C TYR A 209 -8.39 9.48 16.69
N LYS A 210 -7.93 10.39 15.84
CA LYS A 210 -7.46 11.72 16.22
C LYS A 210 -8.17 12.74 15.35
N ASN A 211 -9.01 13.53 15.98
CA ASN A 211 -9.74 14.61 15.34
C ASN A 211 -8.95 15.92 15.49
N SER A 212 -8.64 16.57 14.37
CA SER A 212 -8.04 17.91 14.34
C SER A 212 -8.99 18.90 13.65
N ASN A 213 -8.56 20.15 13.51
CA ASN A 213 -9.38 21.18 12.87
C ASN A 213 -9.71 20.82 11.41
N THR A 214 -8.71 20.37 10.64
CA THR A 214 -8.84 20.14 9.19
C THR A 214 -8.81 18.66 8.80
N GLN A 215 -8.35 17.78 9.68
CA GLN A 215 -8.13 16.37 9.37
C GLN A 215 -8.68 15.43 10.44
N LEU A 216 -9.11 14.25 10.00
CA LEU A 216 -9.51 13.14 10.86
C LEU A 216 -8.62 11.94 10.55
N LEU A 217 -7.83 11.52 11.54
CA LEU A 217 -7.05 10.29 11.45
C LEU A 217 -7.84 9.18 12.15
N VAL A 218 -7.91 8.01 11.52
CA VAL A 218 -8.67 6.85 11.97
C VAL A 218 -7.79 5.62 11.89
N VAL A 219 -7.72 4.85 12.98
CA VAL A 219 -7.01 3.58 13.03
C VAL A 219 -8.04 2.46 13.17
N MET A 220 -8.00 1.52 12.24
CA MET A 220 -8.83 0.34 12.21
C MET A 220 -7.95 -0.91 12.19
N VAL A 221 -8.46 -2.03 12.68
CA VAL A 221 -7.74 -3.31 12.61
C VAL A 221 -8.57 -4.32 11.85
N GLY A 222 -8.07 -4.73 10.68
CA GLY A 222 -8.65 -5.81 9.89
C GLY A 222 -7.97 -7.15 10.15
N GLU A 223 -8.28 -8.13 9.32
CA GLU A 223 -7.70 -9.48 9.41
C GLU A 223 -6.21 -9.51 9.03
N LEU A 224 -5.81 -8.66 8.08
CA LEU A 224 -4.45 -8.66 7.52
C LEU A 224 -3.63 -7.43 7.93
N PHE A 225 -4.29 -6.31 8.15
CA PHE A 225 -3.62 -5.03 8.37
C PHE A 225 -4.24 -4.23 9.50
N LYS A 226 -3.38 -3.57 10.27
CA LYS A 226 -3.71 -2.35 11.00
C LYS A 226 -3.69 -1.21 9.98
N HIS A 227 -4.81 -0.51 9.85
CA HIS A 227 -5.01 0.49 8.82
C HIS A 227 -5.19 1.86 9.46
N LEU A 228 -4.24 2.77 9.23
CA LEU A 228 -4.37 4.19 9.53
C LEU A 228 -4.81 4.95 8.27
N ILE A 229 -5.98 5.58 8.31
CA ILE A 229 -6.48 6.47 7.26
C ILE A 229 -6.47 7.90 7.78
N ASN A 230 -6.04 8.84 6.94
CA ASN A 230 -6.20 10.27 7.17
C ASN A 230 -7.19 10.86 6.16
N LEU A 231 -8.18 11.59 6.65
CA LEU A 231 -9.24 12.22 5.86
C LEU A 231 -9.16 13.75 5.95
N ASP A 232 -9.49 14.42 4.85
CA ASP A 232 -9.81 15.85 4.85
C ASP A 232 -11.22 16.05 5.41
N LYS A 233 -11.43 16.95 6.37
CA LYS A 233 -12.75 17.15 6.97
C LYS A 233 -13.72 17.97 6.12
N ASN A 234 -13.24 18.62 5.05
CA ASN A 234 -14.11 19.40 4.19
C ASN A 234 -15.05 18.52 3.37
N ASP A 235 -14.53 17.40 2.85
CA ASP A 235 -15.27 16.50 1.93
C ASP A 235 -15.07 15.01 2.25
N ASN A 236 -14.38 14.67 3.35
CA ASN A 236 -14.03 13.31 3.75
C ASN A 236 -13.18 12.54 2.72
N ARG A 237 -12.49 13.21 1.80
CA ARG A 237 -11.57 12.53 0.87
C ARG A 237 -10.36 11.99 1.63
N VAL A 238 -9.83 10.86 1.15
CA VAL A 238 -8.63 10.25 1.72
C VAL A 238 -7.39 11.04 1.33
N LEU A 239 -6.58 11.45 2.30
CA LEU A 239 -5.29 12.10 2.06
C LEU A 239 -4.14 11.10 2.16
N TYR A 240 -4.29 10.12 3.05
CA TYR A 240 -3.25 9.13 3.33
C TYR A 240 -3.85 7.83 3.86
N SER A 241 -3.20 6.71 3.53
CA SER A 241 -3.52 5.36 3.97
C SER A 241 -2.23 4.64 4.32
N LYS A 242 -2.14 4.05 5.51
CA LYS A 242 -1.03 3.22 5.95
C LYS A 242 -1.53 1.87 6.41
N LEU A 243 -1.00 0.83 5.81
CA LEU A 243 -1.27 -0.57 6.12
C LEU A 243 -0.03 -1.16 6.77
N ASP A 244 -0.13 -1.55 8.03
CA ASP A 244 0.90 -2.31 8.74
C ASP A 244 0.39 -3.73 8.98
N ASP A 245 1.23 -4.74 8.77
CA ASP A 245 0.85 -6.13 9.02
C ASP A 245 0.37 -6.34 10.47
N VAL A 246 -0.66 -7.15 10.64
CA VAL A 246 -1.09 -7.57 11.98
C VAL A 246 -0.15 -8.62 12.57
N ASP A 247 0.52 -9.41 11.72
CA ASP A 247 1.53 -10.37 12.13
C ASP A 247 2.83 -9.63 12.50
N MET A 248 3.14 -9.60 13.79
CA MET A 248 4.32 -8.92 14.33
C MET A 248 5.65 -9.53 13.85
N GLN A 249 5.64 -10.73 13.25
CA GLN A 249 6.82 -11.34 12.65
C GLN A 249 7.07 -10.85 11.22
N ARG A 250 6.10 -10.17 10.59
CA ARG A 250 6.22 -9.60 9.25
C ARG A 250 6.29 -8.09 9.33
N ASN A 251 7.40 -7.51 8.91
CA ASN A 251 7.55 -6.06 8.80
C ASN A 251 7.00 -5.52 7.47
N ARG A 252 5.84 -6.03 7.03
CA ARG A 252 5.21 -5.63 5.78
C ARG A 252 4.38 -4.37 6.00
N THR A 253 4.70 -3.32 5.24
CA THR A 253 3.99 -2.04 5.26
C THR A 253 3.67 -1.54 3.85
N CYS A 254 2.55 -0.83 3.73
CA CYS A 254 2.17 -0.14 2.51
C CYS A 254 1.57 1.24 2.86
N ASP A 255 2.25 2.29 2.41
CA ASP A 255 1.83 3.67 2.53
C ASP A 255 1.31 4.16 1.18
N ILE A 256 0.16 4.85 1.19
CA ILE A 256 -0.45 5.45 0.01
C ILE A 256 -0.79 6.90 0.33
N THR A 257 -0.18 7.84 -0.38
CA THR A 257 -0.54 9.26 -0.34
C THR A 257 -1.41 9.61 -1.54
N PHE A 258 -2.43 10.42 -1.33
CA PHE A 258 -3.34 10.89 -2.36
C PHE A 258 -3.29 12.43 -2.44
N GLY A 259 -3.20 12.96 -3.65
CA GLY A 259 -3.11 14.40 -3.87
C GLY A 259 -3.56 14.81 -5.26
N GLY A 260 -3.50 16.12 -5.54
CA GLY A 260 -3.90 16.69 -6.83
C GLY A 260 -5.35 16.39 -7.18
N TYR A 261 -6.25 16.42 -6.19
CA TYR A 261 -7.65 16.07 -6.40
C TYR A 261 -8.30 16.95 -7.47
N GLN A 262 -8.89 16.33 -8.48
CA GLN A 262 -9.62 17.00 -9.56
C GLN A 262 -11.02 16.39 -9.74
N PRO A 263 -12.00 17.16 -10.23
CA PRO A 263 -13.32 16.63 -10.55
C PRO A 263 -13.26 15.52 -11.62
N LEU A 264 -14.01 14.45 -11.40
CA LEU A 264 -14.20 13.34 -12.34
C LEU A 264 -15.67 12.89 -12.28
N GLY A 265 -16.51 13.53 -13.10
CA GLY A 265 -17.96 13.41 -12.98
C GLY A 265 -18.43 13.94 -11.62
N ASN A 266 -19.09 13.09 -10.83
CA ASN A 266 -19.58 13.43 -9.49
C ASN A 266 -18.54 13.15 -8.38
N TYR A 267 -17.34 12.71 -8.73
CA TYR A 267 -16.30 12.32 -7.79
C TYR A 267 -15.14 13.30 -7.78
N MET A 268 -14.38 13.30 -6.68
CA MET A 268 -13.05 13.91 -6.62
C MET A 268 -12.00 12.82 -6.78
N PHE A 269 -11.20 12.92 -7.83
CA PHE A 269 -10.20 11.92 -8.21
C PHE A 269 -8.79 12.40 -7.87
N ALA A 270 -8.05 11.59 -7.10
CA ALA A 270 -6.65 11.85 -6.78
C ALA A 270 -5.77 11.61 -8.01
N THR A 271 -5.33 12.69 -8.67
CA THR A 271 -4.46 12.62 -9.86
C THR A 271 -3.00 12.34 -9.52
N ASN A 272 -2.60 12.55 -8.27
CA ASN A 272 -1.26 12.17 -7.79
C ASN A 272 -1.39 11.12 -6.71
N ARG A 273 -0.62 10.02 -6.85
CA ARG A 273 -0.50 9.01 -5.81
C ARG A 273 0.94 8.61 -5.62
N LYS A 274 1.32 8.39 -4.37
CA LYS A 274 2.59 7.75 -4.02
C LYS A 274 2.26 6.48 -3.26
N ILE A 275 2.71 5.35 -3.76
CA ILE A 275 2.57 4.04 -3.11
C ILE A 275 3.97 3.61 -2.70
N SER A 276 4.19 3.44 -1.40
CA SER A 276 5.46 3.02 -0.81
C SER A 276 5.24 1.71 -0.08
N MET A 277 5.89 0.65 -0.55
CA MET A 277 5.81 -0.68 0.04
C MET A 277 7.16 -1.05 0.64
N ALA A 278 7.15 -1.72 1.78
CA ALA A 278 8.34 -2.25 2.40
C ALA A 278 8.03 -3.56 3.14
N GLU A 279 8.77 -4.62 2.84
CA GLU A 279 8.85 -5.81 3.69
C GLU A 279 10.32 -6.26 3.77
N LYS A 280 10.83 -6.87 2.70
CA LYS A 280 12.26 -7.18 2.56
C LYS A 280 13.05 -6.04 1.90
N ALA A 281 12.41 -5.35 0.96
CA ALA A 281 13.00 -4.24 0.22
C ALA A 281 11.97 -3.13 0.04
N LYS A 282 12.45 -1.88 0.01
CA LYS A 282 11.61 -0.72 -0.24
C LYS A 282 11.32 -0.56 -1.73
N LEU A 283 10.08 -0.21 -2.04
CA LEU A 283 9.58 0.10 -3.37
C LEU A 283 8.67 1.33 -3.31
N ASP A 284 9.05 2.40 -4.00
CA ASP A 284 8.22 3.59 -4.19
C ASP A 284 7.72 3.66 -5.64
N ILE A 285 6.42 3.92 -5.79
CA ILE A 285 5.74 4.12 -7.08
C ILE A 285 4.99 5.45 -7.00
N TYR A 286 5.33 6.36 -7.91
CA TYR A 286 4.64 7.64 -8.07
C TYR A 286 3.78 7.57 -9.32
N LEU A 287 2.50 7.85 -9.16
CA LEU A 287 1.50 7.87 -10.23
C LEU A 287 1.04 9.31 -10.42
N ASP A 288 1.13 9.79 -11.65
CA ASP A 288 0.71 11.13 -12.07
C ASP A 288 -0.21 11.00 -13.28
N PHE A 289 -1.51 11.05 -13.03
CA PHE A 289 -2.57 10.84 -14.01
C PHE A 289 -2.71 12.07 -14.90
N LYS A 290 -2.38 11.93 -16.19
CA LYS A 290 -2.38 13.01 -17.18
C LYS A 290 -3.67 13.11 -17.98
N GLU A 291 -4.28 11.97 -18.26
CA GLU A 291 -5.59 11.87 -18.91
C GLU A 291 -6.36 10.79 -18.15
N PHE A 292 -7.63 11.02 -17.86
CA PHE A 292 -8.48 10.04 -17.18
C PHE A 292 -9.95 10.27 -17.52
N THR A 293 -10.70 9.20 -17.79
CA THR A 293 -12.14 9.26 -18.07
C THR A 293 -12.89 8.08 -17.45
N LEU A 294 -14.15 8.31 -17.12
CA LEU A 294 -15.08 7.30 -16.60
C LEU A 294 -16.15 6.98 -17.64
N ASN A 295 -16.56 5.73 -17.70
CA ASN A 295 -17.73 5.23 -18.43
C ASN A 295 -17.69 5.39 -19.96
N ASP A 296 -16.56 5.84 -20.51
CA ASP A 296 -16.26 5.75 -21.94
C ASP A 296 -15.93 4.30 -22.35
N PRO A 297 -16.12 3.92 -23.63
CA PRO A 297 -15.64 2.64 -24.13
C PRO A 297 -14.16 2.38 -23.78
N LEU A 298 -13.80 1.12 -23.58
CA LEU A 298 -12.41 0.73 -23.29
C LEU A 298 -11.49 1.22 -24.41
N LYS A 299 -10.54 2.10 -24.04
CA LYS A 299 -9.64 2.77 -25.00
C LYS A 299 -8.51 1.87 -25.48
N TYR A 300 -8.04 0.95 -24.64
CA TYR A 300 -6.89 0.10 -24.95
C TYR A 300 -7.31 -1.36 -25.14
N ASN A 301 -6.88 -1.94 -26.26
CA ASN A 301 -7.03 -3.35 -26.56
C ASN A 301 -5.86 -4.19 -26.02
N PHE A 302 -6.08 -5.50 -25.93
CA PHE A 302 -5.07 -6.48 -25.57
C PHE A 302 -5.17 -7.69 -26.48
N GLU A 303 -4.18 -7.87 -27.35
CA GLU A 303 -4.07 -9.00 -28.26
C GLU A 303 -2.63 -9.50 -28.26
N PRO A 304 -2.35 -10.66 -27.64
CA PRO A 304 -1.02 -11.23 -27.62
C PRO A 304 -0.55 -11.59 -29.04
N PRO A 305 0.64 -11.16 -29.48
CA PRO A 305 1.17 -11.53 -30.79
C PRO A 305 1.29 -13.06 -30.93
N LYS A 306 0.92 -13.60 -32.10
CA LYS A 306 0.95 -15.05 -32.36
C LYS A 306 2.38 -15.62 -32.40
N ASN A 307 3.34 -14.82 -32.87
CA ASN A 307 4.74 -15.21 -33.09
C ASN A 307 5.64 -15.12 -31.83
N TYR A 308 5.09 -14.79 -30.67
CA TYR A 308 5.87 -14.70 -29.44
C TYR A 308 5.94 -16.06 -28.74
N LYS A 309 7.10 -16.38 -28.16
CA LYS A 309 7.30 -17.60 -27.35
C LYS A 309 6.32 -17.63 -26.18
N ARG A 310 5.74 -18.80 -25.88
CA ARG A 310 4.85 -19.00 -24.72
C ARG A 310 5.65 -19.55 -23.54
N LYS A 311 5.39 -19.04 -22.32
CA LYS A 311 6.00 -19.42 -21.03
C LYS A 311 4.93 -19.56 -19.94
#